data_AF-A0A9X3C8K9-F1
#
_entry.id   AF-A0A9X3C8K9-F1
#
_cell.length_a   1.000
_cell.length_b   1.000
_cell.length_c   1.000
_cell.angle_alpha   90.00
_cell.angle_beta   90.00
_cell.angle_gamma   90.00
#
_symmetry.space_group_name_H-M   'P 1'
#
loop_
_entity.id
_entity.type
_entity.pdbx_description
1 polymer ?
#
loop_
_entity_poly.entity_id
_entity_poly.type
_entity_poly.pdbx_seq_one_letter_code
_entity_poly.pdbx_strand_id
1 'polypeptide(L)'
;MKYKLLVIALFFTCKLFCQTLNEGYIVEHNKLIDAEYTIYNPPLKINKTLSQSKIDYSKIEGLIQSYFSASNKQWALDEYLDKSTKIVRDEEHFEAVKKSSNQDFIQIETIYEFDYSNHKMAYVKYSFIFEKIPFPVIGIISIEKVNNRWYISDLLNQGALLFILSKMDTPFLLDMFKGKSLDKEINDFIKNNSDKSQIIDFINFYKNIEKLKVNNPTFFKKIIDQRLIKENIDFRNAQEKSTPSTTKFKIYQPFLYDNVQLFEYNKSEVNLTKIDKAFEKYLNTPESIIIDDIPINLLFKVKIVIGNEQYVLIKFEKEKKKYVSAIKTNNGIFSIVNLQELQVITDICLMSKYSFLKSILDNKNYQMQEDITGSDGGINVSEALKYINLNEASLSKYLDE
;
A
#
# COMPACT_ATOMS: atom_id res chain seq x y z
N MET A 1 -26.02 -43.22 4.61
CA MET A 1 -25.11 -43.25 3.44
C MET A 1 -25.27 -42.05 2.50
N LYS A 2 -26.51 -41.62 2.17
CA LYS A 2 -26.78 -40.47 1.27
C LYS A 2 -26.11 -39.14 1.67
N TYR A 3 -26.05 -38.81 2.96
CA TYR A 3 -25.42 -37.57 3.44
C TYR A 3 -23.89 -37.54 3.35
N LYS A 4 -23.21 -38.69 3.41
CA LYS A 4 -21.74 -38.75 3.30
C LYS A 4 -21.29 -38.44 1.87
N LEU A 5 -22.05 -38.87 0.86
CA LEU A 5 -21.78 -38.59 -0.55
C LEU A 5 -21.97 -37.11 -0.90
N LEU A 6 -22.95 -36.45 -0.28
CA LEU A 6 -23.22 -35.03 -0.50
C LEU A 6 -22.14 -34.11 0.10
N VAL A 7 -21.63 -34.47 1.28
CA VAL A 7 -20.51 -33.75 1.93
C VAL A 7 -19.22 -33.92 1.14
N ILE A 8 -18.91 -35.13 0.65
CA ILE A 8 -17.72 -35.38 -0.18
C ILE A 8 -17.81 -34.61 -1.51
N ALA A 9 -18.99 -34.57 -2.15
CA ALA A 9 -19.21 -33.78 -3.36
C ALA A 9 -18.98 -32.27 -3.12
N LEU A 10 -19.48 -31.73 -2.00
CA LEU A 10 -19.27 -30.34 -1.59
C LEU A 10 -17.79 -30.01 -1.36
N PHE A 11 -17.04 -30.89 -0.68
CA PHE A 11 -15.60 -30.70 -0.48
C PHE A 11 -14.80 -30.80 -1.79
N PHE A 12 -15.20 -31.66 -2.73
CA PHE A 12 -14.55 -31.78 -4.04
C PHE A 12 -14.84 -30.59 -4.95
N THR A 13 -16.08 -30.10 -4.99
CA THR A 13 -16.43 -28.89 -5.75
C THR A 13 -15.77 -27.64 -5.15
N CYS A 14 -15.72 -27.52 -3.83
CA CYS A 14 -15.02 -26.42 -3.18
C CYS A 14 -13.50 -26.47 -3.44
N LYS A 15 -12.85 -27.65 -3.42
CA LYS A 15 -11.41 -27.74 -3.73
C LYS A 15 -11.10 -27.41 -5.20
N LEU A 16 -11.90 -27.91 -6.14
CA LEU A 16 -11.69 -27.67 -7.57
C LEU A 16 -11.93 -26.21 -7.98
N PHE A 17 -12.87 -25.51 -7.33
CA PHE A 17 -13.09 -24.08 -7.57
C PHE A 17 -12.16 -23.16 -6.75
N CYS A 18 -11.61 -23.63 -5.63
CA CYS A 18 -10.75 -22.81 -4.77
C CYS A 18 -9.26 -22.86 -5.18
N GLN A 19 -8.81 -23.89 -5.91
CA GLN A 19 -7.40 -24.00 -6.34
C GLN A 19 -7.03 -23.19 -7.59
N THR A 20 -7.98 -22.69 -8.38
CA THR A 20 -7.68 -21.83 -9.55
C THR A 20 -7.48 -20.35 -9.20
N LEU A 21 -7.66 -19.95 -7.94
CA LEU A 21 -7.66 -18.54 -7.52
C LEU A 21 -6.28 -17.94 -7.20
N ASN A 22 -5.21 -18.75 -7.13
CA ASN A 22 -3.86 -18.30 -6.77
C ASN A 22 -2.82 -18.35 -7.90
N GLU A 23 -3.21 -18.42 -9.17
CA GLU A 23 -2.26 -18.45 -10.30
C GLU A 23 -1.74 -17.06 -10.72
N GLY A 24 -1.61 -16.12 -9.78
CA GLY A 24 -1.29 -14.71 -10.05
C GLY A 24 -0.13 -14.17 -9.22
N TYR A 25 0.49 -13.10 -9.70
CA TYR A 25 1.49 -12.32 -8.98
C TYR A 25 0.83 -11.23 -8.15
N ILE A 26 1.32 -11.03 -6.92
CA ILE A 26 1.01 -9.85 -6.11
C ILE A 26 1.95 -8.75 -6.58
N VAL A 27 1.38 -7.67 -7.10
CA VAL A 27 2.14 -6.59 -7.73
C VAL A 27 1.71 -5.26 -7.14
N GLU A 28 2.69 -4.48 -6.70
CA GLU A 28 2.49 -3.15 -6.16
C GLU A 28 2.67 -2.09 -7.25
N HIS A 29 2.01 -0.95 -7.09
CA HIS A 29 2.24 0.23 -7.90
C HIS A 29 2.13 1.49 -7.05
N ASN A 30 2.85 2.54 -7.42
CA ASN A 30 2.77 3.83 -6.76
C ASN A 30 1.71 4.68 -7.47
N LYS A 31 0.71 5.16 -6.71
CA LYS A 31 -0.35 6.04 -7.20
C LYS A 31 -0.22 7.41 -6.57
N LEU A 32 -0.36 8.45 -7.39
CA LEU A 32 -0.47 9.82 -6.91
C LEU A 32 -1.83 10.01 -6.23
N ILE A 33 -1.81 10.42 -4.97
CA ILE A 33 -3.02 10.70 -4.19
C ILE A 33 -2.97 12.12 -3.62
N ASP A 34 -4.15 12.71 -3.43
CA ASP A 34 -4.33 13.88 -2.59
C ASP A 34 -4.56 13.40 -1.15
N ALA A 35 -3.76 13.89 -0.21
CA ALA A 35 -3.83 13.51 1.20
C ALA A 35 -3.90 14.75 2.10
N GLU A 36 -4.48 14.56 3.28
CA GLU A 36 -4.55 15.57 4.34
C GLU A 36 -3.83 15.06 5.59
N TYR A 37 -2.92 15.85 6.14
CA TYR A 37 -2.21 15.55 7.36
C TYR A 37 -2.60 16.55 8.44
N THR A 38 -3.32 16.06 9.43
CA THR A 38 -3.80 16.81 10.58
C THR A 38 -2.91 16.52 11.78
N ILE A 39 -2.47 17.58 12.46
CA ILE A 39 -1.62 17.52 13.64
C ILE A 39 -2.36 18.16 14.81
N TYR A 40 -2.39 17.49 15.95
CA TYR A 40 -2.85 18.03 17.23
C TYR A 40 -1.64 18.46 18.05
N ASN A 41 -1.52 19.77 18.32
CA ASN A 41 -0.44 20.31 19.15
C ASN A 41 -1.00 21.33 20.16
N PRO A 42 -1.14 20.97 21.45
CA PRO A 42 -0.77 19.69 22.06
C PRO A 42 -1.65 18.51 21.58
N PRO A 43 -1.25 17.23 21.78
CA PRO A 43 -2.06 16.08 21.35
C PRO A 43 -3.47 16.08 21.96
N LEU A 44 -4.43 15.47 21.26
CA LEU A 44 -5.81 15.37 21.73
C LEU A 44 -5.96 14.21 22.72
N LYS A 45 -6.45 14.51 23.92
CA LYS A 45 -6.70 13.52 24.98
C LYS A 45 -8.07 12.88 24.80
N ILE A 46 -8.09 11.55 24.69
CA ILE A 46 -9.31 10.73 24.67
C ILE A 46 -9.34 9.85 25.91
N ASN A 47 -10.31 10.11 26.79
CA ASN A 47 -10.54 9.31 28.00
C ASN A 47 -11.38 8.06 27.66
N LYS A 48 -11.11 6.96 28.37
CA LYS A 48 -11.98 5.77 28.32
C LYS A 48 -13.37 6.09 28.87
N THR A 49 -14.40 5.46 28.34
CA THR A 49 -15.79 5.63 28.79
C THR A 49 -16.47 4.28 28.96
N LEU A 50 -17.25 4.14 30.04
CA LEU A 50 -18.12 2.98 30.25
C LEU A 50 -19.49 3.14 29.56
N SER A 51 -19.79 4.33 29.03
CA SER A 51 -21.09 4.65 28.43
C SER A 51 -20.96 4.86 26.93
N GLN A 52 -21.71 4.06 26.17
CA GLN A 52 -21.79 4.17 24.71
C GLN A 52 -22.39 5.51 24.25
N SER A 53 -23.32 6.09 25.02
CA SER A 53 -23.96 7.37 24.69
C SER A 53 -23.01 8.58 24.68
N LYS A 54 -21.80 8.42 25.24
CA LYS A 54 -20.76 9.45 25.23
C LYS A 54 -19.86 9.38 23.99
N ILE A 55 -20.05 8.38 23.13
CA ILE A 55 -19.21 8.11 21.97
C ILE A 55 -19.88 8.66 20.71
N ASP A 56 -19.21 9.58 20.03
CA ASP A 56 -19.64 10.10 18.72
C ASP A 56 -19.03 9.29 17.57
N TYR A 57 -19.73 8.24 17.13
CA TYR A 57 -19.27 7.34 16.05
C TYR A 57 -19.15 7.99 14.66
N SER A 58 -19.59 9.24 14.49
CA SER A 58 -19.40 9.97 13.23
C SER A 58 -17.97 10.51 13.07
N LYS A 59 -17.20 10.52 14.16
CA LYS A 59 -15.84 11.06 14.23
C LYS A 59 -14.81 9.96 14.45
N ILE A 60 -13.58 10.20 13.99
CA ILE A 60 -12.43 9.31 14.20
C ILE A 60 -12.20 9.12 15.71
N GLU A 61 -12.25 10.21 16.47
CA GLU A 61 -12.09 10.23 17.92
C GLU A 61 -13.07 9.29 18.62
N GLY A 62 -14.32 9.20 18.15
CA GLY A 62 -15.32 8.31 18.71
C GLY A 62 -15.04 6.84 18.42
N LEU A 63 -14.57 6.50 17.21
CA LEU A 63 -14.09 5.14 16.92
C LEU A 63 -12.93 4.76 17.84
N ILE A 64 -11.93 5.63 17.94
CA ILE A 64 -10.76 5.45 18.82
C ILE A 64 -11.20 5.26 20.28
N GLN A 65 -12.07 6.13 20.79
CA GLN A 65 -12.62 6.02 22.14
C GLN A 65 -13.37 4.69 22.35
N SER A 66 -14.20 4.28 21.38
CA SER A 66 -14.96 3.03 21.45
C SER A 66 -14.05 1.81 21.47
N TYR A 67 -13.11 1.75 20.53
CA TYR A 67 -12.17 0.65 20.41
C TYR A 67 -11.40 0.49 21.72
N PHE A 68 -10.79 1.55 22.22
CA PHE A 68 -9.95 1.45 23.41
C PHE A 68 -10.70 1.34 24.74
N SER A 69 -11.94 1.82 24.79
CA SER A 69 -12.81 1.52 25.94
C SER A 69 -13.19 0.04 26.00
N ALA A 70 -13.25 -0.65 24.85
CA ALA A 70 -13.52 -2.08 24.77
C ALA A 70 -12.26 -2.97 24.90
N SER A 71 -11.11 -2.54 24.38
CA SER A 71 -9.90 -3.37 24.18
C SER A 71 -8.96 -3.49 25.39
N ASN A 72 -9.41 -3.13 26.58
CA ASN A 72 -8.58 -2.78 27.74
C ASN A 72 -7.73 -3.92 28.38
N LYS A 73 -7.64 -5.11 27.77
CA LYS A 73 -6.90 -6.26 28.32
C LYS A 73 -6.21 -7.14 27.29
N GLN A 74 -6.81 -7.35 26.11
CA GLN A 74 -6.31 -8.35 25.16
C GLN A 74 -5.16 -7.80 24.29
N TRP A 75 -5.27 -6.57 23.78
CA TRP A 75 -4.24 -5.97 22.91
C TRP A 75 -2.88 -5.81 23.61
N ALA A 76 -2.89 -5.33 24.86
CA ALA A 76 -1.65 -5.20 25.63
C ALA A 76 -1.07 -6.55 26.08
N LEU A 77 -1.87 -7.62 26.13
CA LEU A 77 -1.37 -8.98 26.34
C LEU A 77 -0.73 -9.53 25.06
N ASP A 78 -1.35 -9.31 23.90
CA ASP A 78 -0.89 -9.90 22.64
C ASP A 78 0.42 -9.26 22.13
N GLU A 79 0.62 -7.93 22.28
CA GLU A 79 1.90 -7.28 21.92
C GLU A 79 3.04 -7.55 22.91
N TYR A 80 2.76 -7.68 24.21
CA TYR A 80 3.82 -7.87 25.22
C TYR A 80 4.22 -9.34 25.41
N LEU A 81 3.38 -10.29 24.99
CA LEU A 81 3.63 -11.73 25.14
C LEU A 81 4.17 -12.39 23.86
N ASP A 82 4.25 -11.69 22.73
CA ASP A 82 4.84 -12.28 21.52
C ASP A 82 6.38 -12.37 21.65
N LYS A 83 6.87 -13.60 21.62
CA LYS A 83 8.16 -14.02 22.20
C LYS A 83 9.39 -13.71 21.34
N SER A 84 9.27 -12.92 20.27
CA SER A 84 10.34 -12.79 19.28
C SER A 84 11.41 -11.74 19.63
N THR A 85 11.20 -10.87 20.62
CA THR A 85 12.28 -10.03 21.16
C THR A 85 12.03 -9.67 22.62
N LYS A 86 12.76 -10.32 23.54
CA LYS A 86 12.72 -10.00 24.98
C LYS A 86 13.34 -8.61 25.21
N ILE A 87 12.52 -7.56 25.22
CA ILE A 87 12.82 -6.38 26.04
C ILE A 87 12.34 -6.75 27.45
N VAL A 88 13.26 -7.14 28.33
CA VAL A 88 12.94 -7.48 29.71
C VAL A 88 12.38 -6.23 30.41
N ARG A 89 11.08 -6.23 30.69
CA ARG A 89 10.40 -5.26 31.56
C ARG A 89 9.63 -6.05 32.62
N ASP A 90 9.74 -5.61 33.86
CA ASP A 90 9.46 -6.38 35.08
C ASP A 90 7.95 -6.65 35.34
N GLU A 91 7.68 -7.48 36.36
CA GLU A 91 6.34 -7.94 36.78
C GLU A 91 5.44 -6.78 37.25
N GLU A 92 6.02 -5.67 37.72
CA GLU A 92 5.28 -4.47 38.12
C GLU A 92 4.66 -3.76 36.89
N HIS A 93 5.38 -3.72 35.76
CA HIS A 93 4.85 -3.22 34.49
C HIS A 93 3.64 -4.06 34.02
N PHE A 94 3.72 -5.39 34.13
CA PHE A 94 2.64 -6.29 33.74
C PHE A 94 1.39 -6.10 34.61
N GLU A 95 1.56 -5.92 35.91
CA GLU A 95 0.46 -5.66 36.84
C GLU A 95 -0.16 -4.26 36.68
N ALA A 96 0.62 -3.26 36.25
CA ALA A 96 0.11 -1.93 35.90
C ALA A 96 -0.81 -1.98 34.66
N VAL A 97 -0.44 -2.74 33.62
CA VAL A 97 -1.26 -2.91 32.40
C VAL A 97 -2.60 -3.60 32.69
N LYS A 98 -2.65 -4.55 33.63
CA LYS A 98 -3.89 -5.27 34.00
C LYS A 98 -4.93 -4.40 34.72
N LYS A 99 -4.51 -3.31 35.36
CA LYS A 99 -5.37 -2.48 36.22
C LYS A 99 -5.50 -1.09 35.61
N SER A 100 -6.39 -0.95 34.61
CA SER A 100 -6.61 0.36 34.02
C SER A 100 -7.16 1.35 35.05
N SER A 101 -6.46 2.46 35.29
CA SER A 101 -6.94 3.53 36.17
C SER A 101 -7.78 4.53 35.36
N ASN A 102 -8.60 5.34 36.03
CA ASN A 102 -9.31 6.46 35.39
C ASN A 102 -8.34 7.56 34.87
N GLN A 103 -7.05 7.45 35.17
CA GLN A 103 -6.01 8.35 34.68
C GLN A 103 -5.34 7.86 33.41
N ASP A 104 -5.64 6.64 32.94
CA ASP A 104 -5.15 6.16 31.64
C ASP A 104 -5.94 6.78 30.50
N PHE A 105 -5.24 7.22 29.46
CA PHE A 105 -5.87 7.86 28.30
C PHE A 105 -5.12 7.58 27.01
N ILE A 106 -5.80 7.84 25.89
CA ILE A 106 -5.19 7.84 24.56
C ILE A 106 -4.88 9.28 24.16
N GLN A 107 -3.73 9.46 23.52
CA GLN A 107 -3.37 10.70 22.84
C GLN A 107 -3.48 10.47 21.35
N ILE A 108 -4.35 11.22 20.67
CA ILE A 108 -4.31 11.30 19.21
C ILE A 108 -3.34 12.41 18.85
N GLU A 109 -2.34 12.09 18.03
CA GLU A 109 -1.27 13.02 17.67
C GLU A 109 -1.48 13.54 16.26
N THR A 110 -1.67 12.61 15.31
CA THR A 110 -1.80 12.94 13.91
C THR A 110 -2.81 12.05 13.21
N ILE A 111 -3.43 12.59 12.17
CA ILE A 111 -4.33 11.88 11.28
C ILE A 111 -3.86 12.15 9.86
N TYR A 112 -3.58 11.09 9.11
CA TYR A 112 -3.32 11.12 7.67
C TYR A 112 -4.58 10.60 6.97
N GLU A 113 -5.33 11.46 6.29
CA GLU A 113 -6.54 11.09 5.53
C GLU A 113 -6.26 11.08 4.02
N PHE A 114 -6.88 10.17 3.28
CA PHE A 114 -6.79 10.06 1.83
C PHE A 114 -8.01 9.31 1.26
N ASP A 115 -8.25 9.48 -0.03
CA ASP A 115 -9.30 8.74 -0.74
C ASP A 115 -8.69 7.59 -1.56
N TYR A 116 -9.27 6.39 -1.44
CA TYR A 116 -8.89 5.21 -2.21
C TYR A 116 -10.13 4.42 -2.64
N SER A 117 -10.28 4.17 -3.95
CA SER A 117 -11.41 3.41 -4.51
C SER A 117 -12.81 3.89 -4.07
N ASN A 118 -13.00 5.22 -3.97
CA ASN A 118 -14.21 5.88 -3.44
C ASN A 118 -14.46 5.69 -1.93
N HIS A 119 -13.49 5.18 -1.20
CA HIS A 119 -13.51 5.10 0.26
C HIS A 119 -12.61 6.19 0.84
N LYS A 120 -13.12 6.89 1.86
CA LYS A 120 -12.30 7.79 2.67
C LYS A 120 -11.57 6.96 3.72
N MET A 121 -10.25 6.98 3.67
CA MET A 121 -9.36 6.22 4.54
C MET A 121 -8.58 7.16 5.46
N ALA A 122 -8.12 6.64 6.59
CA ALA A 122 -7.16 7.37 7.42
C ALA A 122 -6.20 6.44 8.18
N TYR A 123 -4.99 6.95 8.45
CA TYR A 123 -4.09 6.42 9.46
C TYR A 123 -4.04 7.38 10.64
N VAL A 124 -4.28 6.86 11.84
CA VAL A 124 -4.28 7.64 13.07
C VAL A 124 -3.08 7.24 13.90
N LYS A 125 -2.13 8.15 14.11
CA LYS A 125 -1.03 7.98 15.07
C LYS A 125 -1.54 8.32 16.46
N TYR A 126 -1.38 7.37 17.38
CA TYR A 126 -1.82 7.54 18.76
C TYR A 126 -0.80 6.99 19.74
N SER A 127 -0.89 7.45 20.99
CA SER A 127 -0.13 6.94 22.12
C SER A 127 -1.05 6.53 23.26
N PHE A 128 -0.82 5.36 23.84
CA PHE A 128 -1.38 5.00 25.13
C PHE A 128 -0.53 5.55 26.26
N ILE A 129 -1.19 6.26 27.17
CA ILE A 129 -0.59 6.78 28.38
C ILE A 129 -1.18 6.02 29.55
N PHE A 130 -0.30 5.30 30.24
CA PHE A 130 -0.61 4.68 31.52
C PHE A 130 0.03 5.49 32.65
N GLU A 131 -0.71 5.67 33.73
CA GLU A 131 -0.28 6.47 34.89
C GLU A 131 1.09 6.00 35.42
N LYS A 132 1.28 4.69 35.51
CA LYS A 132 2.48 4.07 36.12
C LYS A 132 3.59 3.72 35.13
N ILE A 133 3.40 3.91 33.82
CA ILE A 133 4.39 3.52 32.81
C ILE A 133 5.17 4.75 32.34
N PRO A 134 6.50 4.80 32.47
CA PRO A 134 7.31 5.99 32.18
C PRO A 134 7.56 6.20 30.67
N PHE A 135 6.81 5.54 29.79
CA PHE A 135 6.90 5.70 28.34
C PHE A 135 5.51 5.51 27.71
N PRO A 136 5.23 6.15 26.57
CA PRO A 136 4.00 5.91 25.82
C PRO A 136 4.12 4.63 25.00
N VAL A 137 3.01 3.93 24.79
CA VAL A 137 2.93 2.90 23.75
C VAL A 137 2.37 3.53 22.48
N ILE A 138 3.23 3.74 21.48
CA ILE A 138 2.90 4.44 20.23
C ILE A 138 2.40 3.42 19.21
N GLY A 139 1.25 3.68 18.62
CA GLY A 139 0.65 2.85 17.58
C GLY A 139 0.11 3.67 16.41
N ILE A 140 -0.16 2.96 15.31
CA ILE A 140 -0.98 3.46 14.21
C ILE A 140 -2.14 2.52 14.03
N ILE A 141 -3.32 3.09 13.77
CA ILE A 141 -4.49 2.33 13.36
C ILE A 141 -4.97 2.82 12.00
N SER A 142 -5.28 1.87 11.13
CA SER A 142 -5.88 2.15 9.83
C SER A 142 -7.40 2.05 9.95
N ILE A 143 -8.09 3.03 9.37
CA ILE A 143 -9.53 3.18 9.48
C ILE A 143 -10.14 3.59 8.13
N GLU A 144 -11.38 3.19 7.92
CA GLU A 144 -12.17 3.52 6.73
C GLU A 144 -13.53 4.09 7.11
N LYS A 145 -14.05 5.00 6.27
CA LYS A 145 -15.39 5.57 6.44
C LYS A 145 -16.39 4.86 5.54
N VAL A 146 -17.35 4.18 6.14
CA VAL A 146 -18.46 3.48 5.46
C VAL A 146 -19.78 3.99 6.01
N ASN A 147 -20.70 4.41 5.14
CA ASN A 147 -22.03 4.91 5.53
C ASN A 147 -22.01 5.97 6.65
N ASN A 148 -21.09 6.93 6.53
CA ASN A 148 -20.85 8.01 7.49
C ASN A 148 -20.37 7.57 8.89
N ARG A 149 -19.84 6.37 9.02
CA ARG A 149 -19.23 5.83 10.25
C ARG A 149 -17.81 5.33 9.97
N TRP A 150 -16.92 5.52 10.93
CA TRP A 150 -15.56 4.99 10.85
C TRP A 150 -15.47 3.56 11.39
N TYR A 151 -14.69 2.73 10.71
CA TYR A 151 -14.38 1.35 11.06
C TYR A 151 -12.88 1.12 11.02
N ILE A 152 -12.38 0.19 11.83
CA ILE A 152 -11.00 -0.30 11.70
C ILE A 152 -10.94 -1.14 10.44
N SER A 153 -9.97 -0.86 9.59
CA SER A 153 -9.79 -1.53 8.30
C SER A 153 -8.32 -1.57 7.97
N ASP A 154 -7.80 -2.75 7.64
CA ASP A 154 -6.41 -2.93 7.29
C ASP A 154 -6.26 -2.96 5.76
N LEU A 155 -5.63 -1.92 5.21
CA LEU A 155 -5.16 -1.95 3.84
C LEU A 155 -3.88 -2.78 3.75
N LEU A 156 -3.88 -3.76 2.85
CA LEU A 156 -2.71 -4.58 2.56
C LEU A 156 -1.59 -3.74 1.92
N ASN A 157 -0.34 -4.16 2.13
CA ASN A 157 0.85 -3.56 1.51
C ASN A 157 1.06 -2.08 1.83
N GLN A 158 0.92 -1.74 3.11
CA GLN A 158 1.15 -0.39 3.62
C GLN A 158 2.33 -0.35 4.59
N GLY A 159 3.20 -1.38 4.60
CA GLY A 159 4.31 -1.51 5.55
C GLY A 159 5.24 -0.30 5.58
N ALA A 160 5.66 0.21 4.42
CA ALA A 160 6.48 1.41 4.30
C ALA A 160 5.80 2.66 4.88
N LEU A 161 4.53 2.86 4.53
CA LEU A 161 3.74 4.00 5.00
C LEU A 161 3.55 3.95 6.52
N LEU A 162 3.14 2.79 7.04
CA LEU A 162 2.96 2.56 8.47
C LEU A 162 4.26 2.75 9.24
N PHE A 163 5.39 2.28 8.70
CA PHE A 163 6.70 2.50 9.30
C PHE A 163 7.03 3.99 9.40
N ILE A 164 6.89 4.72 8.29
CA ILE A 164 7.22 6.15 8.24
C ILE A 164 6.33 6.95 9.19
N LEU A 165 5.01 6.77 9.10
CA LEU A 165 4.07 7.51 9.93
C LEU A 165 4.24 7.18 11.43
N SER A 166 4.59 5.93 11.78
CA SER A 166 4.68 5.51 13.19
C SER A 166 6.00 5.89 13.84
N LYS A 167 7.11 5.85 13.08
CA LYS A 167 8.46 6.01 13.62
C LYS A 167 9.00 7.41 13.49
N MET A 168 8.57 8.19 12.49
CA MET A 168 9.15 9.52 12.26
C MET A 168 8.51 10.58 13.15
N ASP A 169 9.28 11.61 13.45
CA ASP A 169 8.83 12.75 14.24
C ASP A 169 7.83 13.62 13.45
N THR A 170 6.84 14.16 14.15
CA THR A 170 5.71 14.87 13.52
C THR A 170 6.14 16.13 12.75
N PRO A 171 7.00 17.02 13.30
CA PRO A 171 7.59 18.14 12.56
C PRO A 171 8.34 17.72 11.29
N PHE A 172 9.11 16.63 11.35
CA PHE A 172 9.82 16.12 10.18
C PHE A 172 8.86 15.63 9.10
N LEU A 173 7.82 14.86 9.48
CA LEU A 173 6.77 14.44 8.54
C LEU A 173 6.07 15.64 7.89
N LEU A 174 5.81 16.71 8.65
CA LEU A 174 5.20 17.92 8.11
C LEU A 174 6.11 18.63 7.09
N ASP A 175 7.39 18.78 7.38
CA ASP A 175 8.37 19.35 6.45
C ASP A 175 8.50 18.50 5.18
N MET A 176 8.53 17.18 5.36
CA MET A 176 8.55 16.17 4.31
C MET A 176 7.33 16.34 3.40
N PHE A 177 6.10 16.33 3.92
CA PHE A 177 4.88 16.53 3.13
C PHE A 177 4.80 17.91 2.46
N LYS A 178 5.43 18.94 3.03
CA LYS A 178 5.54 20.27 2.41
C LYS A 178 6.62 20.37 1.34
N GLY A 179 7.48 19.36 1.21
CA GLY A 179 8.62 19.35 0.30
C GLY A 179 9.76 20.31 0.69
N LYS A 180 9.75 20.86 1.90
CA LYS A 180 10.73 21.85 2.35
C LYS A 180 10.89 21.90 3.86
N SER A 181 12.11 22.20 4.31
CA SER A 181 12.43 22.45 5.72
C SER A 181 13.29 23.72 5.87
N LEU A 182 13.22 24.34 7.04
CA LEU A 182 14.16 25.38 7.44
C LEU A 182 15.52 24.81 7.84
N ASP A 183 15.55 23.54 8.26
CA ASP A 183 16.79 22.82 8.55
C ASP A 183 17.44 22.38 7.23
N LYS A 184 18.65 22.87 6.96
CA LYS A 184 19.36 22.62 5.70
C LYS A 184 19.55 21.12 5.43
N GLU A 185 19.90 20.35 6.45
CA GLU A 185 20.19 18.92 6.31
C GLU A 185 18.91 18.13 5.99
N ILE A 186 17.80 18.47 6.65
CA ILE A 186 16.47 17.90 6.35
C ILE A 186 16.00 18.31 4.96
N ASN A 187 16.19 19.57 4.58
CA ASN A 187 15.79 20.09 3.27
C ASN A 187 16.57 19.41 2.13
N ASP A 188 17.87 19.19 2.31
CA ASP A 188 18.71 18.47 1.34
C ASP A 188 18.28 16.99 1.25
N PHE A 189 17.93 16.36 2.38
CA PHE A 189 17.38 15.01 2.39
C PHE A 189 16.05 14.93 1.62
N ILE A 190 15.08 15.83 1.88
CA ILE A 190 13.79 15.85 1.19
C ILE A 190 13.97 16.01 -0.33
N LYS A 191 14.84 16.92 -0.77
CA LYS A 191 15.13 17.15 -2.19
C LYS A 191 15.71 15.93 -2.89
N ASN A 192 16.60 15.19 -2.21
CA ASN A 192 17.20 13.97 -2.77
C ASN A 192 16.23 12.78 -2.81
N ASN A 193 15.07 12.89 -2.14
CA ASN A 193 14.08 11.83 -2.01
C ASN A 193 12.74 12.16 -2.68
N SER A 194 12.67 13.27 -3.41
CA SER A 194 11.47 13.70 -4.13
C SER A 194 11.72 13.68 -5.64
N ASP A 195 10.64 13.61 -6.42
CA ASP A 195 10.73 13.72 -7.87
C ASP A 195 11.06 15.16 -8.30
N LYS A 196 11.17 15.39 -9.62
CA LYS A 196 11.43 16.74 -10.17
C LYS A 196 10.34 17.76 -9.81
N SER A 197 9.14 17.31 -9.47
CA SER A 197 8.00 18.11 -9.02
C SER A 197 7.92 18.25 -7.50
N GLN A 198 8.96 17.80 -6.76
CA GLN A 198 9.03 17.79 -5.30
C GLN A 198 7.96 16.92 -4.64
N ILE A 199 7.37 15.98 -5.38
CA ILE A 199 6.42 15.00 -4.85
C ILE A 199 7.22 13.83 -4.30
N ILE A 200 6.84 13.39 -3.10
CA ILE A 200 7.50 12.31 -2.41
C ILE A 200 6.94 10.97 -2.87
N ASP A 201 7.82 9.98 -2.95
CA ASP A 201 7.46 8.59 -3.17
C ASP A 201 7.72 7.79 -1.89
N PHE A 202 6.66 7.23 -1.30
CA PHE A 202 6.74 6.56 -0.01
C PHE A 202 7.66 5.34 -0.02
N ILE A 203 7.72 4.59 -1.12
CA ILE A 203 8.59 3.41 -1.23
C ILE A 203 10.05 3.83 -1.30
N ASN A 204 10.37 4.78 -2.19
CA ASN A 204 11.72 5.31 -2.30
C ASN A 204 12.19 5.95 -0.98
N PHE A 205 11.31 6.74 -0.35
CA PHE A 205 11.60 7.37 0.93
C PHE A 205 11.87 6.33 2.02
N TYR A 206 11.03 5.30 2.14
CA TYR A 206 11.23 4.20 3.09
C TYR A 206 12.59 3.51 2.90
N LYS A 207 12.93 3.13 1.66
CA LYS A 207 14.23 2.51 1.34
C LYS A 207 15.40 3.40 1.77
N ASN A 208 15.30 4.69 1.55
CA ASN A 208 16.34 5.64 1.90
C ASN A 208 16.43 5.89 3.41
N ILE A 209 15.31 5.84 4.15
CA ILE A 209 15.30 5.86 5.61
C ILE A 209 15.97 4.60 6.19
N GLU A 210 15.70 3.42 5.64
CA GLU A 210 16.35 2.17 6.08
C GLU A 210 17.86 2.20 5.80
N LYS A 211 18.30 2.71 4.65
CA LYS A 211 19.72 2.95 4.37
C LYS A 211 20.33 3.98 5.32
N LEU A 212 19.60 5.05 5.62
CA LEU A 212 20.06 6.13 6.51
C LEU A 212 20.30 5.63 7.94
N LYS A 213 19.44 4.76 8.44
CA LYS A 213 19.57 4.13 9.77
C LYS A 213 20.94 3.45 9.97
N VAL A 214 21.50 2.88 8.91
CA VAL A 214 22.82 2.23 8.91
C VAL A 214 23.94 3.23 8.60
N ASN A 215 23.78 4.04 7.55
CA ASN A 215 24.87 4.83 6.99
C ASN A 215 25.08 6.18 7.68
N ASN A 216 24.03 6.74 8.30
CA ASN A 216 24.09 8.00 9.04
C ASN A 216 23.13 7.97 10.24
N PRO A 217 23.47 7.19 11.29
CA PRO A 217 22.61 7.00 12.45
C PRO A 217 22.38 8.30 13.25
N THR A 218 23.30 9.27 13.16
CA THR A 218 23.15 10.57 13.81
C THR A 218 22.00 11.35 13.18
N PHE A 219 21.95 11.44 11.84
CA PHE A 219 20.83 12.09 11.16
C PHE A 219 19.53 11.30 11.32
N PHE A 220 19.56 9.97 11.28
CA PHE A 220 18.38 9.16 11.57
C PHE A 220 17.78 9.45 12.96
N LYS A 221 18.63 9.57 13.99
CA LYS A 221 18.21 9.96 15.34
C LYS A 221 17.63 11.38 15.43
N LYS A 222 17.87 12.25 14.46
CA LYS A 222 17.30 13.61 14.41
C LYS A 222 15.86 13.62 13.89
N ILE A 223 15.51 12.69 13.01
CA ILE A 223 14.21 12.64 12.32
C ILE A 223 13.23 11.60 12.89
N ILE A 224 13.73 10.66 13.69
CA ILE A 224 12.89 9.67 14.39
C ILE A 224 12.16 10.33 15.57
N ASP A 225 10.97 9.83 15.87
CA ASP A 225 10.22 10.16 17.07
C ASP A 225 11.08 9.89 18.31
N GLN A 226 11.39 10.96 19.03
CA GLN A 226 12.37 10.92 20.11
C GLN A 226 11.93 9.99 21.26
N ARG A 227 10.62 9.75 21.42
CA ARG A 227 10.05 8.89 22.46
C ARG A 227 10.39 7.42 22.26
N LEU A 228 10.80 7.04 21.04
CA LEU A 228 11.26 5.69 20.72
C LEU A 228 12.71 5.44 21.16
N ILE A 229 13.48 6.49 21.48
CA ILE A 229 14.92 6.40 21.73
C ILE A 229 15.40 7.08 23.01
N LYS A 230 14.56 7.86 23.70
CA LYS A 230 14.89 8.56 24.95
C LYS A 230 13.87 8.26 26.04
N GLU A 231 14.35 7.97 27.24
CA GLU A 231 13.51 7.58 28.39
C GLU A 231 12.82 8.76 29.09
N ASN A 232 13.37 9.97 28.99
CA ASN A 232 12.93 11.15 29.78
C ASN A 232 12.26 12.25 28.94
N ILE A 233 11.47 11.88 27.95
CA ILE A 233 10.69 12.86 27.18
C ILE A 233 9.37 13.10 27.88
N ASP A 234 8.97 14.37 28.00
CA ASP A 234 7.62 14.68 28.42
C ASP A 234 6.63 14.32 27.30
N PHE A 235 5.87 13.26 27.53
CA PHE A 235 4.81 12.79 26.64
C PHE A 235 3.43 12.93 27.26
N ARG A 236 3.27 13.45 28.49
CA ARG A 236 1.96 13.53 29.18
C ARG A 236 1.33 14.92 29.07
N ASN A 237 1.39 15.50 27.87
CA ASN A 237 1.01 16.89 27.60
C ASN A 237 -0.33 17.06 26.85
N ALA A 238 -1.09 15.98 26.63
CA ALA A 238 -2.33 16.03 25.87
C ALA A 238 -3.48 16.76 26.59
N GLN A 239 -4.35 17.40 25.80
CA GLN A 239 -5.48 18.18 26.27
C GLN A 239 -6.80 17.66 25.70
N GLU A 240 -7.89 17.73 26.48
CA GLU A 240 -9.23 17.30 26.02
C GLU A 240 -9.78 18.19 24.90
N LYS A 241 -9.27 19.42 24.80
CA LYS A 241 -9.54 20.33 23.70
C LYS A 241 -8.22 20.70 23.07
N SER A 242 -7.95 20.15 21.90
CA SER A 242 -6.81 20.51 21.07
C SER A 242 -7.31 21.11 19.75
N THR A 243 -6.63 22.15 19.27
CA THR A 243 -6.94 22.77 17.98
C THR A 243 -6.07 22.11 16.92
N PRO A 244 -6.65 21.36 15.96
CA PRO A 244 -5.88 20.71 14.92
C PRO A 244 -5.38 21.73 13.87
N SER A 245 -4.21 21.46 13.31
CA SER A 245 -3.74 22.11 12.08
C SER A 245 -3.67 21.07 10.95
N THR A 246 -4.29 21.36 9.82
CA THR A 246 -4.34 20.45 8.66
C THR A 246 -3.54 21.01 7.49
N THR A 247 -2.73 20.17 6.87
CA THR A 247 -1.99 20.47 5.64
C THR A 247 -2.41 19.50 4.55
N LYS A 248 -2.72 20.00 3.34
CA LYS A 248 -3.00 19.18 2.16
C LYS A 248 -1.77 19.09 1.27
N PHE A 249 -1.55 17.93 0.66
CA PHE A 249 -0.40 17.68 -0.21
C PHE A 249 -0.69 16.52 -1.17
N LYS A 250 0.20 16.36 -2.14
CA LYS A 250 0.22 15.23 -3.08
C LYS A 250 1.38 14.33 -2.77
N ILE A 251 1.17 13.02 -2.87
CA ILE A 251 2.20 12.02 -2.59
C ILE A 251 1.98 10.76 -3.42
N TYR A 252 3.06 10.08 -3.80
CA TYR A 252 2.97 8.75 -4.39
C TYR A 252 2.93 7.70 -3.26
N GLN A 253 1.78 7.05 -3.12
CA GLN A 253 1.54 5.99 -2.14
C GLN A 253 1.47 4.62 -2.84
N PRO A 254 2.06 3.56 -2.25
CA PRO A 254 1.96 2.21 -2.79
C PRO A 254 0.55 1.61 -2.61
N PHE A 255 0.07 0.92 -3.63
CA PHE A 255 -1.16 0.12 -3.62
C PHE A 255 -0.94 -1.20 -4.35
N LEU A 256 -1.84 -2.16 -4.16
CA LEU A 256 -1.79 -3.46 -4.83
C LEU A 256 -2.74 -3.52 -6.02
N TYR A 257 -2.30 -4.21 -7.07
CA TYR A 257 -3.23 -4.94 -7.93
C TYR A 257 -3.63 -6.23 -7.21
N ASP A 258 -4.93 -6.53 -7.16
CA ASP A 258 -5.44 -7.70 -6.43
C ASP A 258 -4.94 -9.02 -7.04
N ASN A 259 -4.77 -9.03 -8.36
CA ASN A 259 -4.22 -10.17 -9.09
C ASN A 259 -3.63 -9.71 -10.42
N VAL A 260 -2.39 -10.12 -10.71
CA VAL A 260 -1.76 -9.95 -12.03
C VAL A 260 -1.40 -11.30 -12.63
N GLN A 261 -1.86 -11.58 -13.85
CA GLN A 261 -1.54 -12.80 -14.56
C GLN A 261 -0.95 -12.49 -15.94
N LEU A 262 0.13 -13.17 -16.30
CA LEU A 262 0.87 -12.95 -17.53
C LEU A 262 0.75 -14.17 -18.45
N PHE A 263 0.35 -13.95 -19.71
CA PHE A 263 0.13 -15.00 -20.71
C PHE A 263 0.85 -14.69 -22.02
N GLU A 264 1.58 -15.65 -22.55
CA GLU A 264 2.18 -15.57 -23.89
C GLU A 264 1.20 -16.08 -24.94
N TYR A 265 1.11 -15.41 -26.08
CA TYR A 265 0.38 -15.93 -27.24
C TYR A 265 1.23 -16.96 -27.99
N ASN A 266 0.57 -17.86 -28.72
CA ASN A 266 1.29 -18.86 -29.50
C ASN A 266 1.94 -18.22 -30.73
N LYS A 267 3.10 -18.74 -31.14
CA LYS A 267 3.78 -18.29 -32.38
C LYS A 267 2.94 -18.43 -33.66
N SER A 268 1.84 -19.18 -33.61
CA SER A 268 0.88 -19.32 -34.72
C SER A 268 -0.14 -18.17 -34.80
N GLU A 269 -0.14 -17.24 -33.85
CA GLU A 269 -1.11 -16.13 -33.74
C GLU A 269 -0.54 -14.85 -34.40
N VAL A 270 -0.14 -15.02 -35.67
CA VAL A 270 0.54 -14.04 -36.53
C VAL A 270 -0.37 -13.69 -37.72
N ASN A 271 -0.35 -12.42 -38.15
CA ASN A 271 -1.14 -11.86 -39.24
C ASN A 271 -2.65 -12.07 -39.07
N LEU A 272 -3.18 -11.91 -37.86
CA LEU A 272 -4.61 -12.02 -37.60
C LEU A 272 -5.35 -10.83 -38.21
N THR A 273 -6.38 -11.12 -39.01
CA THR A 273 -7.34 -10.13 -39.49
C THR A 273 -8.77 -10.53 -39.13
N LYS A 274 -9.69 -9.56 -39.14
CA LYS A 274 -11.12 -9.78 -38.85
C LYS A 274 -11.82 -10.72 -39.84
N ILE A 275 -11.25 -10.89 -41.04
CA ILE A 275 -11.82 -11.67 -42.14
C ILE A 275 -11.33 -13.14 -42.07
N ASP A 276 -10.29 -13.42 -41.29
CA ASP A 276 -9.73 -14.76 -41.17
C ASP A 276 -10.59 -15.67 -40.28
N LYS A 277 -10.70 -16.95 -40.64
CA LYS A 277 -11.31 -17.97 -39.76
C LYS A 277 -10.63 -18.05 -38.39
N ALA A 278 -9.36 -17.64 -38.30
CA ALA A 278 -8.62 -17.55 -37.04
C ALA A 278 -9.24 -16.54 -36.06
N PHE A 279 -9.98 -15.53 -36.55
CA PHE A 279 -10.71 -14.57 -35.73
C PHE A 279 -11.86 -15.20 -34.94
N GLU A 280 -12.47 -16.29 -35.44
CA GLU A 280 -13.59 -16.96 -34.76
C GLU A 280 -13.23 -17.40 -33.33
N LYS A 281 -11.95 -17.73 -33.09
CA LYS A 281 -11.41 -18.05 -31.75
C LYS A 281 -11.57 -16.91 -30.75
N TYR A 282 -11.55 -15.67 -31.22
CA TYR A 282 -11.47 -14.46 -30.40
C TYR A 282 -12.77 -13.66 -30.30
N LEU A 283 -13.84 -14.08 -30.99
CA LEU A 283 -15.11 -13.34 -31.05
C LEU A 283 -15.69 -12.95 -29.68
N ASN A 284 -15.46 -13.78 -28.66
CA ASN A 284 -15.96 -13.58 -27.31
C ASN A 284 -14.83 -13.32 -26.29
N THR A 285 -13.71 -12.77 -26.76
CA THR A 285 -12.55 -12.46 -25.92
C THR A 285 -12.08 -11.02 -26.15
N PRO A 286 -11.32 -10.43 -25.21
CA PRO A 286 -10.84 -9.05 -25.32
C PRO A 286 -10.09 -8.72 -26.61
N GLU A 287 -9.39 -9.71 -27.17
CA GLU A 287 -8.65 -9.63 -28.44
C GLU A 287 -9.52 -9.15 -29.60
N SER A 288 -10.83 -9.45 -29.59
CA SER A 288 -11.75 -9.07 -30.68
C SER A 288 -11.81 -7.57 -30.97
N ILE A 289 -11.51 -6.72 -29.98
CA ILE A 289 -11.59 -5.26 -30.13
C ILE A 289 -10.37 -4.68 -30.84
N ILE A 290 -9.22 -5.34 -30.77
CA ILE A 290 -7.99 -4.85 -31.39
C ILE A 290 -7.73 -5.46 -32.77
N ILE A 291 -8.35 -6.60 -33.07
CA ILE A 291 -8.27 -7.24 -34.39
C ILE A 291 -9.19 -6.47 -35.36
N ASP A 292 -8.59 -5.87 -36.37
CA ASP A 292 -9.30 -5.17 -37.43
C ASP A 292 -8.94 -5.74 -38.81
N ASP A 293 -9.19 -4.96 -39.87
CA ASP A 293 -8.91 -5.38 -41.24
C ASP A 293 -7.41 -5.36 -41.58
N ILE A 294 -6.59 -4.74 -40.71
CA ILE A 294 -5.14 -4.68 -40.87
C ILE A 294 -4.53 -5.84 -40.07
N PRO A 295 -3.61 -6.63 -40.66
CA PRO A 295 -2.98 -7.74 -39.95
C PRO A 295 -2.25 -7.31 -38.68
N ILE A 296 -2.51 -8.04 -37.59
CA ILE A 296 -1.80 -7.86 -36.31
C ILE A 296 -1.13 -9.16 -35.85
N ASN A 297 -0.04 -9.02 -35.10
CA ASN A 297 0.62 -10.14 -34.40
C ASN A 297 0.39 -9.98 -32.90
N LEU A 298 -0.28 -10.93 -32.27
CA LEU A 298 -0.46 -10.93 -30.81
C LEU A 298 0.84 -11.41 -30.15
N LEU A 299 1.34 -10.66 -29.16
CA LEU A 299 2.63 -10.96 -28.52
C LEU A 299 2.44 -11.57 -27.13
N PHE A 300 1.82 -10.83 -26.21
CA PHE A 300 1.40 -11.36 -24.91
C PHE A 300 0.26 -10.52 -24.33
N LYS A 301 -0.36 -11.02 -23.26
CA LYS A 301 -1.35 -10.26 -22.49
C LYS A 301 -1.11 -10.34 -20.99
N VAL A 302 -1.55 -9.31 -20.29
CA VAL A 302 -1.56 -9.21 -18.83
C VAL A 302 -2.98 -9.02 -18.37
N LYS A 303 -3.50 -9.93 -17.55
CA LYS A 303 -4.78 -9.74 -16.85
C LYS A 303 -4.52 -9.10 -15.50
N ILE A 304 -5.31 -8.10 -15.14
CA ILE A 304 -5.17 -7.32 -13.92
C ILE A 304 -6.55 -7.22 -13.28
N VAL A 305 -6.64 -7.51 -11.98
CA VAL A 305 -7.84 -7.30 -11.17
C VAL A 305 -7.60 -6.12 -10.22
N ILE A 306 -8.56 -5.19 -10.19
CA ILE A 306 -8.57 -4.04 -9.27
C ILE A 306 -10.00 -3.90 -8.70
N GLY A 307 -10.17 -4.20 -7.41
CA GLY A 307 -11.47 -4.38 -6.79
C GLY A 307 -12.31 -5.40 -7.54
N ASN A 308 -13.47 -4.98 -8.00
CA ASN A 308 -14.40 -5.82 -8.77
C ASN A 308 -14.20 -5.69 -10.30
N GLU A 309 -13.20 -4.93 -10.74
CA GLU A 309 -12.98 -4.65 -12.15
C GLU A 309 -11.85 -5.50 -12.72
N GLN A 310 -12.04 -5.97 -13.95
CA GLN A 310 -11.06 -6.78 -14.67
C GLN A 310 -10.57 -6.05 -15.92
N TYR A 311 -9.25 -6.00 -16.04
CA TYR A 311 -8.56 -5.38 -17.17
C TYR A 311 -7.66 -6.40 -17.86
N VAL A 312 -7.54 -6.26 -19.17
CA VAL A 312 -6.61 -7.05 -20.00
C VAL A 312 -5.77 -6.07 -20.81
N LEU A 313 -4.47 -6.04 -20.53
CA LEU A 313 -3.50 -5.35 -21.37
C LEU A 313 -3.05 -6.32 -22.45
N ILE A 314 -3.21 -5.95 -23.72
CA ILE A 314 -2.77 -6.78 -24.84
C ILE A 314 -1.66 -6.05 -25.57
N LYS A 315 -0.48 -6.68 -25.63
CA LYS A 315 0.60 -6.24 -26.49
C LYS A 315 0.50 -6.92 -27.85
N PHE A 316 0.56 -6.12 -28.90
CA PHE A 316 0.51 -6.60 -30.28
C PHE A 316 1.39 -5.75 -31.19
N GLU A 317 1.73 -6.31 -32.35
CA GLU A 317 2.41 -5.60 -33.42
C GLU A 317 1.46 -5.36 -34.58
N LYS A 318 1.45 -4.13 -35.10
CA LYS A 318 0.68 -3.70 -36.26
C LYS A 318 1.60 -2.83 -37.12
N GLU A 319 1.73 -3.15 -38.40
CA GLU A 319 2.60 -2.42 -39.33
C GLU A 319 4.05 -2.25 -38.81
N LYS A 320 4.61 -3.31 -38.20
CA LYS A 320 5.95 -3.33 -37.57
C LYS A 320 6.12 -2.38 -36.38
N LYS A 321 5.04 -1.82 -35.84
CA LYS A 321 5.03 -1.03 -34.61
C LYS A 321 4.33 -1.80 -33.51
N LYS A 322 4.86 -1.72 -32.29
CA LYS A 322 4.30 -2.37 -31.11
C LYS A 322 3.33 -1.42 -30.42
N TYR A 323 2.23 -1.98 -29.95
CA TYR A 323 1.17 -1.29 -29.25
C TYR A 323 0.76 -2.08 -28.02
N VAL A 324 0.25 -1.39 -27.01
CA VAL A 324 -0.46 -2.00 -25.89
C VAL A 324 -1.83 -1.35 -25.80
N SER A 325 -2.88 -2.16 -25.76
CA SER A 325 -4.24 -1.69 -25.49
C SER A 325 -4.71 -2.22 -24.15
N ALA A 326 -5.18 -1.32 -23.29
CA ALA A 326 -5.84 -1.68 -22.04
C ALA A 326 -7.34 -1.85 -22.29
N ILE A 327 -7.88 -3.03 -21.96
CA ILE A 327 -9.26 -3.41 -22.26
C ILE A 327 -9.98 -3.72 -20.95
N LYS A 328 -11.05 -2.98 -20.66
CA LYS A 328 -11.95 -3.28 -19.55
C LYS A 328 -12.88 -4.42 -19.95
N THR A 329 -13.09 -5.37 -19.04
CA THR A 329 -13.99 -6.52 -19.22
C THR A 329 -15.15 -6.42 -18.26
N ASN A 330 -16.38 -6.31 -18.76
CA ASN A 330 -17.60 -6.24 -17.94
C ASN A 330 -18.67 -7.16 -18.51
N ASN A 331 -18.92 -8.31 -17.86
CA ASN A 331 -19.96 -9.27 -18.24
C ASN A 331 -19.93 -9.66 -19.74
N GLY A 332 -18.73 -9.88 -20.30
CA GLY A 332 -18.55 -10.22 -21.71
C GLY A 332 -18.57 -9.04 -22.68
N ILE A 333 -18.78 -7.81 -22.18
CA ILE A 333 -18.58 -6.57 -22.95
C ILE A 333 -17.14 -6.12 -22.74
N PHE A 334 -16.48 -5.77 -23.84
CA PHE A 334 -15.10 -5.30 -23.85
C PHE A 334 -15.06 -3.83 -24.31
N SER A 335 -14.13 -3.04 -23.78
CA SER A 335 -13.89 -1.68 -24.26
C SER A 335 -12.46 -1.25 -24.01
N ILE A 336 -11.83 -0.58 -24.98
CA ILE A 336 -10.53 0.07 -24.77
C ILE A 336 -10.72 1.21 -23.77
N VAL A 337 -9.85 1.25 -22.78
CA VAL A 337 -9.82 2.29 -21.75
C VAL A 337 -8.43 2.91 -21.68
N ASN A 338 -8.38 4.17 -21.26
CA ASN A 338 -7.13 4.83 -20.90
C ASN A 338 -7.24 5.25 -19.44
N LEU A 339 -6.73 4.41 -18.54
CA LEU A 339 -6.78 4.62 -17.10
C LEU A 339 -5.37 4.93 -16.59
N GLN A 340 -5.24 6.07 -15.92
CA GLN A 340 -3.97 6.49 -15.32
C GLN A 340 -3.40 5.43 -14.35
N GLU A 341 -4.27 4.70 -13.65
CA GLU A 341 -3.90 3.61 -12.74
C GLU A 341 -3.17 2.45 -13.46
N LEU A 342 -3.47 2.20 -14.73
CA LEU A 342 -2.86 1.14 -15.53
C LEU A 342 -1.65 1.62 -16.34
N GLN A 343 -1.34 2.93 -16.32
CA GLN A 343 -0.34 3.52 -17.22
C GLN A 343 1.05 2.89 -17.00
N VAL A 344 1.48 2.77 -15.74
CA VAL A 344 2.81 2.23 -15.40
C VAL A 344 3.03 0.82 -15.96
N ILE A 345 2.07 -0.08 -15.72
CA ILE A 345 2.17 -1.46 -16.19
C ILE A 345 1.97 -1.55 -17.71
N THR A 346 1.19 -0.64 -18.31
CA THR A 346 1.06 -0.50 -19.77
C THR A 346 2.40 -0.11 -20.40
N ASP A 347 3.13 0.85 -19.83
CA ASP A 347 4.44 1.29 -20.31
C ASP A 347 5.47 0.17 -20.21
N ILE A 348 5.51 -0.56 -19.09
CA ILE A 348 6.38 -1.73 -18.94
C ILE A 348 6.05 -2.79 -19.99
N CYS A 349 4.76 -3.08 -20.21
CA CYS A 349 4.34 -4.02 -21.24
C CYS A 349 4.81 -3.57 -22.62
N LEU A 350 4.71 -2.28 -22.94
CA LEU A 350 5.12 -1.72 -24.22
C LEU A 350 6.63 -1.87 -24.43
N MET A 351 7.42 -1.58 -23.42
CA MET A 351 8.89 -1.59 -23.49
C MET A 351 9.50 -3.00 -23.37
N SER A 352 8.80 -3.97 -22.78
CA SER A 352 9.41 -5.24 -22.38
C SER A 352 9.01 -6.41 -23.26
N LYS A 353 9.96 -7.32 -23.49
CA LYS A 353 9.66 -8.67 -23.99
C LYS A 353 8.96 -9.49 -22.89
N TYR A 354 8.12 -10.45 -23.28
CA TYR A 354 7.40 -11.33 -22.36
C TYR A 354 8.34 -12.02 -21.35
N SER A 355 9.45 -12.59 -21.83
CA SER A 355 10.40 -13.32 -20.97
C SER A 355 11.04 -12.43 -19.91
N PHE A 356 11.29 -11.16 -20.24
CA PHE A 356 11.84 -10.18 -19.31
C PHE A 356 10.81 -9.80 -18.24
N LEU A 357 9.59 -9.43 -18.65
CA LEU A 357 8.51 -9.11 -17.72
C LEU A 357 8.21 -10.29 -16.79
N LYS A 358 8.17 -11.52 -17.33
CA LYS A 358 8.01 -12.73 -16.54
C LYS A 358 9.15 -12.91 -15.53
N SER A 359 10.41 -12.64 -15.92
CA SER A 359 11.55 -12.74 -15.00
C SER A 359 11.51 -11.73 -13.85
N ILE A 360 10.97 -10.53 -14.12
CA ILE A 360 10.72 -9.51 -13.10
C ILE A 360 9.66 -9.99 -12.12
N LEU A 361 8.50 -10.45 -12.62
CA LEU A 361 7.38 -10.91 -11.79
C LEU A 361 7.71 -12.19 -11.01
N ASP A 362 8.47 -13.11 -11.59
CA ASP A 362 9.01 -14.30 -10.91
C ASP A 362 10.08 -13.96 -9.86
N ASN A 363 10.50 -12.69 -9.75
CA ASN A 363 11.58 -12.22 -8.89
C ASN A 363 12.89 -13.00 -9.08
N LYS A 364 13.22 -13.36 -10.33
CA LYS A 364 14.43 -14.12 -10.69
C LYS A 364 15.61 -13.25 -11.12
N ASN A 365 15.42 -11.93 -11.16
CA ASN A 365 16.44 -10.99 -11.62
C ASN A 365 17.15 -10.32 -10.43
N TYR A 366 18.07 -11.06 -9.81
CA TYR A 366 18.79 -10.66 -8.59
C TYR A 366 19.47 -9.28 -8.66
N GLN A 367 19.90 -8.84 -9.85
CA GLN A 367 20.55 -7.54 -10.02
C GLN A 367 19.59 -6.35 -9.85
N MET A 368 18.30 -6.55 -10.11
CA MET A 368 17.28 -5.51 -10.02
C MET A 368 16.48 -5.57 -8.73
N GLN A 369 16.58 -6.68 -8.00
CA GLN A 369 15.65 -7.04 -6.94
C GLN A 369 15.56 -5.96 -5.85
N GLU A 370 16.69 -5.46 -5.34
CA GLU A 370 16.68 -4.42 -4.30
C GLU A 370 15.99 -3.13 -4.74
N ASP A 371 16.15 -2.76 -6.01
CA ASP A 371 15.61 -1.51 -6.56
C ASP A 371 14.11 -1.61 -6.85
N ILE A 372 13.62 -2.78 -7.27
CA ILE A 372 12.22 -2.96 -7.70
C ILE A 372 11.32 -3.59 -6.64
N THR A 373 11.88 -4.10 -5.53
CA THR A 373 11.09 -4.66 -4.43
C THR A 373 10.24 -3.55 -3.79
N GLY A 374 8.97 -3.84 -3.55
CA GLY A 374 8.01 -2.96 -2.91
C GLY A 374 8.06 -3.00 -1.38
N SER A 375 7.01 -2.51 -0.72
CA SER A 375 7.00 -2.34 0.75
C SER A 375 7.02 -3.66 1.51
N ASP A 376 6.32 -4.68 1.00
CA ASP A 376 6.12 -5.94 1.72
C ASP A 376 6.85 -7.12 1.05
N GLY A 377 7.87 -6.82 0.24
CA GLY A 377 8.71 -7.83 -0.42
C GLY A 377 8.21 -8.29 -1.79
N GLY A 378 7.05 -7.79 -2.25
CA GLY A 378 6.54 -7.99 -3.61
C GLY A 378 7.30 -7.15 -4.65
N ILE A 379 6.89 -7.25 -5.91
CA ILE A 379 7.42 -6.39 -6.99
C ILE A 379 6.60 -5.11 -7.07
N ASN A 380 7.26 -3.96 -7.09
CA ASN A 380 6.64 -2.69 -7.39
C ASN A 380 6.91 -2.30 -8.85
N VAL A 381 5.87 -2.24 -9.68
CA VAL A 381 6.03 -1.92 -11.11
C VAL A 381 6.44 -0.48 -11.35
N SER A 382 6.11 0.47 -10.47
CA SER A 382 6.57 1.85 -10.60
C SER A 382 8.08 1.94 -10.43
N GLU A 383 8.65 1.22 -9.45
CA GLU A 383 10.09 1.11 -9.29
C GLU A 383 10.75 0.32 -10.43
N ALA A 384 10.12 -0.74 -10.93
CA ALA A 384 10.61 -1.49 -12.08
C ALA A 384 10.72 -0.62 -13.33
N LEU A 385 9.69 0.17 -13.64
CA LEU A 385 9.72 1.10 -14.78
C LEU A 385 10.82 2.15 -14.62
N LYS A 386 10.97 2.72 -13.42
CA LYS A 386 12.03 3.68 -13.10
C LYS A 386 13.42 3.07 -13.31
N TYR A 387 13.65 1.85 -12.84
CA TYR A 387 14.91 1.15 -13.06
C TYR A 387 15.17 0.91 -14.55
N ILE A 388 14.15 0.45 -15.29
CA ILE A 388 14.25 0.19 -16.74
C ILE A 388 14.69 1.47 -17.47
N ASN A 389 14.04 2.60 -17.18
CA ASN A 389 14.36 3.89 -17.81
C ASN A 389 15.78 4.38 -17.48
N LEU A 390 16.27 4.13 -16.26
CA LEU A 390 17.63 4.50 -15.86
C LEU A 390 18.71 3.60 -16.49
N ASN A 391 18.35 2.38 -16.86
CA ASN A 391 19.27 1.33 -17.31
C ASN A 391 18.95 0.83 -18.73
N GLU A 392 18.26 1.63 -19.54
CA GLU A 392 17.73 1.22 -20.85
C GLU A 392 18.83 0.61 -21.75
N ALA A 393 19.99 1.26 -21.82
CA ALA A 393 21.11 0.80 -22.64
C ALA A 393 21.62 -0.60 -22.24
N SER A 394 21.75 -0.88 -20.94
CA SER A 394 22.21 -2.18 -20.44
C SER A 394 21.13 -3.27 -20.54
N LEU A 395 19.86 -2.86 -20.58
CA LEU A 395 18.70 -3.74 -20.70
C LEU A 395 18.23 -3.97 -22.14
N SER A 396 18.79 -3.27 -23.14
CA SER A 396 18.39 -3.31 -24.56
C SER A 396 18.08 -4.72 -25.11
N LYS A 397 18.87 -5.75 -24.79
CA LYS A 397 18.61 -7.14 -25.22
C LYS A 397 17.27 -7.71 -24.71
N TYR A 398 16.77 -7.22 -23.59
CA TYR A 398 15.54 -7.65 -22.93
C TYR A 398 14.33 -6.75 -23.25
N LEU A 399 14.60 -5.54 -23.71
CA LEU A 399 13.60 -4.57 -24.11
C LEU A 399 13.25 -4.73 -25.59
N ASP A 400 12.09 -4.22 -25.94
CA ASP A 400 11.61 -4.06 -27.29
C ASP A 400 12.09 -2.71 -27.81
N GLU A 401 12.97 -2.74 -28.83
CA GLU A 401 13.33 -1.58 -29.65
C GLU A 401 12.10 -0.97 -30.33
#